data_AF-A0A7S4SWL4-F1
#
_entry.id   AF-A0A7S4SWL4-F1
#
_cell.length_a   1.000
_cell.length_b   1.000
_cell.length_c   1.000
_cell.angle_alpha   90.00
_cell.angle_beta   90.00
_cell.angle_gamma   90.00
#
_symmetry.space_group_name_H-M   'P 1'
#
loop_
_entity.id
_entity.type
_entity.pdbx_description
1 polymer ?
#
loop_
_entity_poly.entity_id
_entity_poly.type
_entity_poly.pdbx_seq_one_letter_code
_entity_poly.pdbx_strand_id
1 'polypeptide(L)'
;MDIRSSAILCTSNLASNCLNHTALSTVNCIKPLVRSVSEQSRQMKLRAVSALRGLSTSNDLRLRIIEQGGLTPLLELTNTDDVELQMEVLATLCNLSLGGCIGENRKEVLEKVNMSNLVSFLCSADSTYRLFGAVTIGNIASDLGLQPPVVKSGALTPLITTANSADLETQR
;
A
#
# COMPACT_ATOMS: atom_id res chain seq x y z
N MET A 1 10.32 -6.79 -26.83
CA MET A 1 9.65 -5.73 -26.07
C MET A 1 8.16 -6.02 -26.14
N ASP A 2 7.50 -6.27 -25.01
CA ASP A 2 6.08 -6.64 -24.95
C ASP A 2 5.20 -5.38 -25.00
N ILE A 3 4.28 -5.32 -25.97
CA ILE A 3 3.34 -4.19 -26.18
C ILE A 3 2.56 -3.90 -24.89
N ARG A 4 2.15 -4.93 -24.15
CA ARG A 4 1.38 -4.77 -22.90
C ARG A 4 2.22 -4.07 -21.83
N SER A 5 3.47 -4.50 -21.69
CA SER A 5 4.39 -3.91 -20.72
C SER A 5 4.66 -2.44 -21.00
N SER A 6 4.81 -2.07 -22.27
CA SER A 6 4.99 -0.67 -22.68
C SER A 6 3.73 0.18 -22.45
N ALA A 7 2.54 -0.38 -22.69
CA ALA A 7 1.27 0.31 -22.43
C ALA A 7 1.05 0.58 -20.93
N ILE A 8 1.37 -0.38 -20.06
CA ILE A 8 1.27 -0.20 -18.60
C ILE A 8 2.30 0.84 -18.11
N LEU A 9 3.52 0.83 -18.66
CA LEU A 9 4.51 1.87 -18.34
C LEU A 9 3.98 3.27 -18.69
N CYS A 10 3.41 3.43 -19.89
CA CYS A 10 2.80 4.70 -20.30
C CYS A 10 1.68 5.11 -19.32
N THR A 11 0.82 4.16 -18.95
CA THR A 11 -0.25 4.39 -17.97
C THR A 11 0.30 4.82 -16.61
N SER A 12 1.38 4.19 -16.14
CA SER A 12 2.07 4.56 -14.90
C SER A 12 2.60 5.99 -14.93
N ASN A 13 3.23 6.39 -16.05
CA ASN A 13 3.72 7.75 -16.21
C ASN A 13 2.56 8.76 -16.21
N LEU A 14 1.45 8.45 -16.89
CA LEU A 14 0.26 9.31 -16.87
C LEU A 14 -0.36 9.42 -15.47
N ALA A 15 -0.41 8.31 -14.72
CA ALA A 15 -0.97 8.24 -13.37
C ALA A 15 -0.17 9.05 -12.33
N SER A 16 1.10 9.34 -12.60
CA SER A 16 1.94 10.19 -11.73
C SER A 16 1.46 11.64 -11.66
N ASN A 17 0.65 12.10 -12.63
CA ASN A 17 0.07 13.44 -12.65
C ASN A 17 -1.43 13.37 -12.31
N CYS A 18 -1.83 14.01 -11.21
CA CYS A 18 -3.22 14.03 -10.74
C CYS A 18 -4.20 14.67 -11.73
N LEU A 19 -3.75 15.56 -12.62
CA LEU A 19 -4.59 16.15 -13.66
C LEU A 19 -5.13 15.10 -14.65
N ASN A 20 -4.42 13.97 -14.81
CA ASN A 20 -4.83 12.89 -15.69
C ASN A 20 -5.79 11.89 -15.03
N HIS A 21 -5.97 11.95 -13.71
CA HIS A 21 -6.70 10.93 -12.95
C HIS A 21 -8.14 10.78 -13.40
N THR A 22 -8.84 11.87 -13.68
CA THR A 22 -10.19 11.83 -14.21
C THR A 22 -10.25 11.08 -15.54
N ALA A 23 -9.33 11.40 -16.48
CA ALA A 23 -9.28 10.75 -17.79
C ALA A 23 -8.86 9.27 -17.71
N LEU A 24 -7.95 8.92 -16.80
CA LEU A 24 -7.56 7.53 -16.55
C LEU A 24 -8.70 6.71 -15.91
N SER A 25 -9.47 7.36 -15.05
CA SER A 25 -10.61 6.74 -14.37
C SER A 25 -11.76 6.44 -15.33
N THR A 26 -12.04 7.32 -16.29
CA THR A 26 -13.11 7.12 -17.29
C THR A 26 -12.86 5.95 -18.23
N VAL A 27 -11.59 5.60 -18.48
CA VAL A 27 -11.21 4.45 -19.32
C VAL A 27 -11.09 3.13 -18.55
N ASN A 28 -11.50 3.08 -17.28
CA ASN A 28 -11.48 1.88 -16.43
C ASN A 28 -10.10 1.20 -16.32
N CYS A 29 -9.03 1.98 -16.24
CA CYS A 29 -7.66 1.44 -16.21
C CYS A 29 -7.31 0.59 -14.97
N ILE A 30 -8.03 0.76 -13.85
CA ILE A 30 -7.73 0.12 -12.56
C ILE A 30 -7.81 -1.41 -12.66
N LYS A 31 -8.89 -1.99 -13.20
CA LYS A 31 -9.07 -3.44 -13.28
C LYS A 31 -7.97 -4.16 -14.09
N PRO A 32 -7.54 -3.67 -15.27
CA PRO A 32 -6.35 -4.19 -15.94
C PRO A 32 -5.08 -4.10 -15.08
N LEU A 33 -4.84 -2.98 -14.40
CA LEU A 33 -3.67 -2.80 -13.55
C LEU A 33 -3.65 -3.80 -12.40
N VAL A 34 -4.78 -3.97 -11.69
CA VAL A 34 -4.94 -4.97 -10.61
C VAL A 34 -4.62 -6.37 -11.10
N ARG A 35 -5.10 -6.77 -12.29
CA ARG A 35 -4.76 -8.07 -12.89
C ARG A 35 -3.26 -8.22 -13.14
N SER A 36 -2.59 -7.16 -13.57
CA SER A 36 -1.15 -7.18 -13.85
C SER A 36 -0.27 -7.24 -12.59
N VAL A 37 -0.79 -6.88 -11.40
CA VAL A 37 -0.10 -7.08 -10.12
C VAL A 37 0.12 -8.57 -9.83
N SER A 38 -0.78 -9.44 -10.28
CA SER A 38 -0.71 -10.89 -10.07
C SER A 38 0.04 -11.65 -11.17
N GLU A 39 0.58 -10.97 -12.19
CA GLU A 39 1.32 -11.63 -13.28
C GLU A 39 2.72 -12.09 -12.82
N GLN A 40 3.28 -13.14 -13.43
CA GLN A 40 4.60 -13.67 -13.04
C GLN A 40 5.77 -12.71 -13.29
N SER A 41 5.64 -11.82 -14.28
CA SER A 41 6.72 -10.91 -14.66
C SER A 41 6.93 -9.82 -13.62
N ARG A 42 8.11 -9.81 -12.96
CA ARG A 42 8.54 -8.73 -12.05
C ARG A 42 8.28 -7.34 -12.66
N GLN A 43 8.66 -7.16 -13.92
CA GLN A 43 8.54 -5.87 -14.60
C GLN A 43 7.07 -5.43 -14.76
N MET A 44 6.16 -6.38 -15.00
CA MET A 44 4.72 -6.12 -15.06
C MET A 44 4.16 -5.73 -13.70
N LYS A 45 4.53 -6.49 -12.65
CA LYS A 45 4.13 -6.18 -11.27
C LYS A 45 4.55 -4.77 -10.88
N LEU A 46 5.84 -4.44 -11.05
CA LEU A 46 6.38 -3.15 -10.65
C LEU A 46 5.68 -1.98 -11.36
N ARG A 47 5.48 -2.08 -12.68
CA ARG A 47 4.79 -1.04 -13.46
C ARG A 47 3.32 -0.91 -13.07
N ALA A 48 2.64 -2.02 -12.82
CA ALA A 48 1.25 -2.02 -12.40
C ALA A 48 1.07 -1.40 -11.01
N VAL A 49 1.92 -1.80 -10.05
CA VAL A 49 1.91 -1.23 -8.69
C VAL A 49 2.24 0.26 -8.75
N SER A 50 3.22 0.69 -9.53
CA SER A 50 3.56 2.11 -9.65
C SER A 50 2.43 2.96 -10.25
N ALA A 51 1.70 2.43 -11.23
CA ALA A 51 0.50 3.06 -11.74
C ALA A 51 -0.59 3.18 -10.65
N LEU A 52 -0.83 2.11 -9.89
CA LEU A 52 -1.78 2.11 -8.77
C LEU A 52 -1.36 3.08 -7.66
N ARG A 53 -0.06 3.23 -7.39
CA ARG A 53 0.49 4.22 -6.46
C ARG A 53 0.17 5.65 -6.88
N GLY A 54 0.36 5.95 -8.17
CA GLY A 54 0.03 7.27 -8.73
C GLY A 54 -1.45 7.58 -8.56
N LEU A 55 -2.32 6.63 -8.93
CA LEU A 55 -3.77 6.76 -8.82
C LEU A 55 -4.24 6.89 -7.36
N SER A 56 -3.64 6.17 -6.41
CA SER A 56 -4.06 6.15 -5.01
C SER A 56 -3.78 7.45 -4.24
N THR A 57 -3.10 8.43 -4.86
CA THR A 57 -3.01 9.78 -4.30
C THR A 57 -4.36 10.51 -4.29
N SER A 58 -5.29 10.14 -5.18
CA SER A 58 -6.66 10.65 -5.20
C SER A 58 -7.61 9.83 -4.31
N ASN A 59 -8.41 10.50 -3.49
CA ASN A 59 -9.33 9.85 -2.54
C ASN A 59 -10.37 8.97 -3.24
N ASP A 60 -10.97 9.46 -4.32
CA ASP A 60 -11.97 8.70 -5.09
C ASP A 60 -11.36 7.45 -5.73
N LEU A 61 -10.11 7.55 -6.19
CA LEU A 61 -9.43 6.43 -6.83
C LEU A 61 -8.94 5.39 -5.83
N ARG A 62 -8.63 5.76 -4.59
CA ARG A 62 -8.33 4.78 -3.52
C ARG A 62 -9.48 3.81 -3.33
N LEU A 63 -10.71 4.34 -3.20
CA LEU A 63 -11.91 3.53 -3.05
C LEU A 63 -12.10 2.62 -4.27
N ARG A 64 -11.98 3.17 -5.49
CA ARG A 64 -12.11 2.36 -6.71
C ARG A 64 -11.07 1.25 -6.83
N ILE A 65 -9.83 1.46 -6.36
CA ILE A 65 -8.80 0.42 -6.34
C ILE A 65 -9.23 -0.74 -5.43
N ILE A 66 -9.76 -0.43 -4.24
CA ILE A 66 -10.24 -1.42 -3.28
C ILE A 66 -11.47 -2.15 -3.83
N GLU A 67 -12.48 -1.41 -4.33
CA GLU A 67 -13.71 -1.97 -4.93
C GLU A 67 -13.43 -2.88 -6.12
N GLN A 68 -12.36 -2.63 -6.87
CA GLN A 68 -11.94 -3.45 -8.01
C GLN A 68 -10.99 -4.60 -7.61
N GLY A 69 -10.85 -4.89 -6.32
CA GLY A 69 -10.10 -6.03 -5.79
C GLY A 69 -8.59 -5.82 -5.75
N GLY A 70 -8.12 -4.57 -5.72
CA GLY A 70 -6.69 -4.27 -5.70
C GLY A 70 -6.01 -4.60 -4.37
N LEU A 71 -6.76 -4.69 -3.27
CA LEU A 71 -6.20 -4.85 -1.94
C LEU A 71 -5.49 -6.20 -1.75
N THR A 72 -6.17 -7.32 -1.99
CA THR A 72 -5.61 -8.67 -1.82
C THR A 72 -4.26 -8.88 -2.51
N PRO A 73 -4.11 -8.62 -3.84
CA PRO A 73 -2.83 -8.87 -4.51
C PRO A 73 -1.71 -7.95 -4.03
N LEU A 74 -2.02 -6.72 -3.61
CA LEU A 74 -1.03 -5.82 -3.01
C LEU A 74 -0.57 -6.34 -1.65
N LEU A 75 -1.48 -6.81 -0.80
CA LEU A 75 -1.13 -7.38 0.51
C LEU A 75 -0.26 -8.63 0.36
N GLU A 76 -0.55 -9.49 -0.61
CA GLU A 76 0.28 -10.68 -0.89
C GLU A 76 1.71 -10.31 -1.30
N LEU A 77 1.88 -9.25 -2.08
CA LEU A 77 3.21 -8.75 -2.48
C LEU A 77 4.01 -8.10 -1.33
N THR A 78 3.42 -7.84 -0.17
CA THR A 78 4.21 -7.38 1.00
C THR A 78 5.23 -8.42 1.47
N ASN A 79 5.03 -9.69 1.11
CA ASN A 79 5.90 -10.81 1.46
C ASN A 79 6.93 -11.15 0.37
N THR A 80 7.09 -10.30 -0.65
CA THR A 80 8.09 -10.50 -1.71
C THR A 80 9.51 -10.25 -1.18
N ASP A 81 10.49 -11.04 -1.64
CA ASP A 81 11.93 -10.80 -1.36
C ASP A 81 12.52 -9.67 -2.23
N ASP A 82 11.72 -9.18 -3.17
CA ASP A 82 12.06 -8.05 -4.04
C ASP A 82 11.86 -6.72 -3.32
N VAL A 83 12.96 -6.17 -2.78
CA VAL A 83 12.94 -4.91 -2.01
C VAL A 83 12.31 -3.75 -2.79
N GLU A 84 12.64 -3.57 -4.06
CA GLU A 84 12.11 -2.46 -4.87
C GLU A 84 10.59 -2.60 -5.06
N LEU A 85 10.13 -3.80 -5.41
CA LEU A 85 8.69 -4.06 -5.55
C LEU A 85 7.97 -3.93 -4.22
N GLN A 86 8.59 -4.41 -3.13
CA GLN A 86 8.05 -4.28 -1.78
C GLN A 86 7.87 -2.80 -1.44
N MET A 87 8.88 -1.95 -1.66
CA MET A 87 8.78 -0.51 -1.44
C MET A 87 7.60 0.13 -2.18
N GLU A 88 7.45 -0.17 -3.48
CA GLU A 88 6.37 0.39 -4.28
C GLU A 88 4.99 -0.10 -3.81
N VAL A 89 4.89 -1.35 -3.38
CA VAL A 89 3.69 -1.94 -2.79
C VAL A 89 3.34 -1.26 -1.47
N LEU A 90 4.31 -1.09 -0.57
CA LEU A 90 4.10 -0.45 0.72
C LEU A 90 3.69 1.01 0.54
N ALA A 91 4.30 1.75 -0.39
CA ALA A 91 3.89 3.11 -0.70
C ALA A 91 2.46 3.17 -1.25
N THR A 92 2.07 2.20 -2.08
CA THR A 92 0.70 2.08 -2.61
C THR A 92 -0.30 1.80 -1.49
N LEU A 93 -0.02 0.81 -0.63
CA LEU A 93 -0.87 0.45 0.50
C LEU A 93 -0.93 1.58 1.55
N CYS A 94 0.16 2.32 1.76
CA CYS A 94 0.20 3.55 2.57
C CYS A 94 -0.89 4.52 2.11
N ASN A 95 -0.92 4.83 0.82
CA ASN A 95 -1.94 5.70 0.26
C ASN A 95 -3.33 5.13 0.49
N LEU A 96 -3.56 3.84 0.18
CA LEU A 96 -4.86 3.18 0.38
C LEU A 96 -5.31 3.14 1.85
N SER A 97 -4.37 3.14 2.79
CA SER A 97 -4.64 3.24 4.23
C SER A 97 -5.11 4.62 4.67
N LEU A 98 -4.87 5.68 3.89
CA LEU A 98 -5.30 7.04 4.24
C LEU A 98 -6.81 7.22 4.09
N GLY A 99 -7.39 8.12 4.89
CA GLY A 99 -8.80 8.51 4.77
C GLY A 99 -9.80 7.40 5.13
N GLY A 100 -9.34 6.33 5.81
CA GLY A 100 -10.21 5.23 6.24
C GLY A 100 -10.68 4.31 5.11
N CYS A 101 -10.10 4.40 3.90
CA CYS A 101 -10.54 3.61 2.74
C CYS A 101 -10.42 2.08 2.98
N ILE A 102 -9.49 1.63 3.82
CA ILE A 102 -9.39 0.22 4.21
C ILE A 102 -10.62 -0.25 5.01
N GLY A 103 -11.27 0.63 5.78
CA GLY A 103 -12.59 0.42 6.38
C GLY A 103 -12.97 -1.02 6.72
N GLU A 104 -13.91 -1.60 5.97
CA GLU A 104 -14.45 -2.93 6.20
C GLU A 104 -13.44 -4.07 5.94
N ASN A 105 -12.35 -3.80 5.23
CA ASN A 105 -11.32 -4.77 4.86
C ASN A 105 -10.22 -4.94 5.93
N ARG A 106 -10.32 -4.31 7.10
CA ARG A 106 -9.31 -4.42 8.18
C ARG A 106 -9.00 -5.87 8.56
N LYS A 107 -10.02 -6.73 8.60
CA LYS A 107 -9.85 -8.16 8.89
C LYS A 107 -9.04 -8.86 7.80
N GLU A 108 -9.33 -8.58 6.53
CA GLU A 108 -8.56 -9.11 5.40
C GLU A 108 -7.10 -8.65 5.47
N VAL A 109 -6.85 -7.38 5.78
CA VAL A 109 -5.50 -6.84 5.97
C VAL A 109 -4.76 -7.62 7.05
N LEU A 110 -5.38 -7.84 8.20
CA LEU A 110 -4.78 -8.60 9.30
C LEU A 110 -4.50 -10.06 8.93
N GLU A 111 -5.37 -10.69 8.14
CA GLU A 111 -5.21 -12.10 7.73
C GLU A 111 -4.14 -12.30 6.65
N LYS A 112 -3.99 -11.34 5.74
CA LYS A 112 -3.09 -11.44 4.58
C LYS A 112 -1.70 -10.86 4.82
N VAL A 113 -1.60 -9.84 5.68
CA VAL A 113 -0.31 -9.23 6.01
C VAL A 113 0.32 -9.96 7.19
N ASN A 114 1.59 -10.29 7.06
CA ASN A 114 2.36 -10.79 8.20
C ASN A 114 2.56 -9.65 9.22
N MET A 115 1.89 -9.74 10.37
CA MET A 115 2.01 -8.75 11.44
C MET A 115 3.45 -8.54 11.91
N SER A 116 4.29 -9.58 11.90
CA SER A 116 5.71 -9.42 12.23
C SER A 116 6.45 -8.56 11.21
N ASN A 117 6.05 -8.60 9.93
CA ASN A 117 6.60 -7.72 8.91
C ASN A 117 6.13 -6.26 9.12
N LEU A 118 4.86 -6.04 9.48
CA LEU A 118 4.40 -4.67 9.81
C LEU A 118 5.14 -4.10 11.02
N VAL A 119 5.38 -4.93 12.04
CA VAL A 119 6.16 -4.53 13.22
C VAL A 119 7.61 -4.25 12.85
N SER A 120 8.24 -5.05 11.97
CA SER A 120 9.62 -4.78 11.54
C SER A 120 9.75 -3.49 10.73
N PHE A 121 8.72 -3.10 9.98
CA PHE A 121 8.69 -1.82 9.25
C PHE A 121 8.74 -0.60 10.18
N LEU A 122 8.17 -0.67 11.39
CA LEU A 122 8.29 0.38 12.41
C LEU A 122 9.74 0.64 12.84
N CYS A 123 10.60 -0.36 12.71
CA CYS A 123 12.02 -0.31 13.07
C CYS A 123 12.93 0.05 11.88
N SER A 124 12.38 0.32 10.69
CA SER A 124 13.16 0.63 9.50
C SER A 124 13.82 2.00 9.59
N ALA A 125 15.01 2.14 8.99
CA ALA A 125 15.66 3.43 8.80
C ALA A 125 14.89 4.33 7.80
N ASP A 126 14.13 3.73 6.89
CA ASP A 126 13.32 4.43 5.89
C ASP A 126 11.98 4.89 6.49
N SER A 127 11.70 6.18 6.40
CA SER A 127 10.48 6.79 6.96
C SER A 127 9.20 6.32 6.27
N THR A 128 9.25 5.91 5.00
CA THR A 128 8.10 5.35 4.26
C THR A 128 7.67 4.02 4.87
N TYR A 129 8.63 3.16 5.20
CA TYR A 129 8.36 1.89 5.89
C TYR A 129 7.78 2.13 7.28
N ARG A 130 8.39 3.03 8.07
CA ARG A 130 7.87 3.37 9.41
C ARG A 130 6.45 3.91 9.35
N LEU A 131 6.19 4.84 8.42
CA LEU A 131 4.88 5.41 8.19
C LEU A 131 3.87 4.32 7.80
N PHE A 132 4.23 3.43 6.88
CA PHE A 132 3.35 2.35 6.47
C PHE A 132 3.00 1.41 7.61
N GLY A 133 4.00 0.98 8.40
CA GLY A 133 3.80 0.16 9.58
C GLY A 133 2.85 0.84 10.57
N ALA A 134 3.11 2.11 10.90
CA ALA A 134 2.33 2.86 11.89
C ALA A 134 0.87 3.09 11.45
N VAL A 135 0.67 3.57 10.21
CA VAL A 135 -0.67 3.86 9.68
C VAL A 135 -1.48 2.56 9.53
N THR A 136 -0.87 1.49 9.00
CA THR A 136 -1.58 0.23 8.80
C THR A 136 -1.96 -0.42 10.12
N ILE A 137 -1.05 -0.45 11.10
CA ILE A 137 -1.36 -0.99 12.43
C ILE A 137 -2.42 -0.13 13.12
N GLY A 138 -2.33 1.21 13.01
CA GLY A 138 -3.35 2.12 13.56
C GLY A 138 -4.73 1.89 12.95
N ASN A 139 -4.80 1.67 11.64
CA ASN A 139 -6.06 1.34 10.94
C ASN A 139 -6.66 0.02 11.41
N ILE A 140 -5.84 -1.02 11.61
CA ILE A 140 -6.31 -2.30 12.16
C ILE A 140 -6.79 -2.10 13.61
N ALA A 141 -6.00 -1.41 14.44
CA ALA A 141 -6.28 -1.18 15.86
C ALA A 141 -7.48 -0.26 16.12
N SER A 142 -7.96 0.47 15.11
CA SER A 142 -9.22 1.23 15.19
C SER A 142 -10.45 0.32 15.40
N ASP A 143 -10.34 -0.97 15.08
CA ASP A 143 -11.33 -1.99 15.43
C ASP A 143 -10.92 -2.68 16.74
N LEU A 144 -11.75 -2.54 17.79
CA LEU A 144 -11.54 -3.13 19.11
C LEU A 144 -11.37 -4.66 19.04
N GLY A 145 -12.07 -5.34 18.12
CA GLY A 145 -11.98 -6.79 17.94
C GLY A 145 -10.63 -7.24 17.39
N LEU A 146 -9.88 -6.36 16.73
CA LEU A 146 -8.58 -6.65 16.12
C LEU A 146 -7.40 -6.18 16.99
N GLN A 147 -7.64 -5.53 18.14
CA GLN A 147 -6.57 -5.10 19.04
C GLN A 147 -5.79 -6.25 19.70
N PRO A 148 -6.43 -7.35 20.18
CA PRO A 148 -5.69 -8.45 20.80
C PRO A 148 -4.58 -9.07 19.92
N PRO A 149 -4.80 -9.39 18.62
CA PRO A 149 -3.73 -9.88 17.76
C PRO A 149 -2.64 -8.83 17.49
N VAL A 150 -2.98 -7.54 17.41
CA VAL A 150 -1.99 -6.45 17.28
C VAL A 150 -1.09 -6.36 18.50
N VAL A 151 -1.66 -6.45 19.71
CA VAL A 151 -0.86 -6.46 20.95
C VAL A 151 0.02 -7.70 21.01
N LYS A 152 -0.53 -8.87 20.66
CA LYS A 152 0.19 -10.14 20.66
C LYS A 152 1.36 -10.17 19.67
N SER A 153 1.31 -9.39 18.59
CA SER A 153 2.44 -9.28 17.64
C SER A 153 3.61 -8.45 18.16
N GLY A 154 3.51 -7.88 19.37
CA GLY A 154 4.56 -7.04 19.95
C GLY A 154 4.62 -5.62 19.37
N ALA A 155 3.56 -5.15 18.71
CA ALA A 155 3.54 -3.85 18.05
C ALA A 155 3.64 -2.65 19.02
N LEU A 156 3.27 -2.82 20.30
CA LEU A 156 3.19 -1.71 21.25
C LEU A 156 4.53 -0.98 21.46
N THR A 157 5.60 -1.69 21.79
CA THR A 157 6.91 -1.05 22.07
C THR A 157 7.48 -0.33 20.86
N PRO A 158 7.50 -0.94 19.64
CA PRO A 158 7.92 -0.24 18.43
C PRO A 158 7.06 0.98 18.12
N LEU A 159 5.72 0.91 18.25
CA LEU A 159 4.84 2.07 18.01
C LEU A 159 5.17 3.26 18.93
N ILE A 160 5.34 3.02 20.22
CA ILE A 160 5.70 4.09 21.17
C ILE A 160 7.09 4.65 20.87
N THR A 161 8.04 3.79 20.49
CA THR A 161 9.39 4.21 20.10
C THR A 161 9.35 5.08 18.84
N THR A 162 8.60 4.67 17.81
CA THR A 162 8.42 5.44 16.57
C THR A 162 7.80 6.81 16.86
N ALA A 163 6.76 6.88 17.71
CA ALA A 163 6.12 8.15 18.09
C ALA A 163 7.12 9.13 18.71
N ASN A 164 7.94 8.68 19.67
CA ASN A 164 8.96 9.52 20.30
C ASN A 164 10.05 9.99 19.31
N SER A 165 10.35 9.21 18.27
CA SER A 165 11.35 9.57 17.26
C SER A 165 10.83 10.55 16.21
N ALA A 166 9.54 10.46 15.84
CA ALA A 166 8.92 11.36 14.87
C ALA A 166 8.86 12.80 15.41
N ASP A 167 8.57 12.97 16.69
CA ASP A 167 8.58 14.28 17.36
C ASP A 167 9.96 14.95 17.23
N LEU A 168 11.05 14.18 17.38
CA LEU A 168 12.42 14.69 17.23
C LEU A 168 12.78 15.08 15.78
N GLU A 169 12.24 14.39 14.78
CA GLU A 169 12.44 14.74 13.36
C GLU A 169 11.69 16.04 12.99
N THR A 170 10.49 16.26 13.53
CA THR A 170 9.69 17.47 13.28
C THR A 170 10.14 18.73 14.05
N GLN A 171 11.02 18.56 15.05
CA GLN A 171 11.57 19.66 15.86
C GLN A 171 12.93 20.18 15.35
N ARG A 172 13.46 19.66 14.24
CA ARG A 172 14.71 20.10 13.60
C ARG A 172 14.46 20.95 12.37
#